data_AF-A0A7C2P3Y2-F1
#
_entry.id   AF-A0A7C2P3Y2-F1
#
_cell.length_a   1.000
_cell.length_b   1.000
_cell.length_c   1.000
_cell.angle_alpha   90.00
_cell.angle_beta   90.00
_cell.angle_gamma   90.00
#
_symmetry.space_group_name_H-M   'P 1'
#
loop_
_entity.id
_entity.type
_entity.pdbx_description
1 polymer ?
#
loop_
_entity_poly.entity_id
_entity_poly.type
_entity_poly.pdbx_seq_one_letter_code
_entity_poly.pdbx_strand_id
1 'polypeptide(L)'
;MERKLRYYSPIYDEEKHSQILELLEFIKSLHGIEYEEIPVKKTDWYQKEPVMSEWLVYEEHMKPMAKTIAKNCGESPARIFKTRSGNISIAGTVAVIDEFDRVVYVSKYNPGPLDFLKQVLREGKRLLWNFEAAKDEPKDVHKILLRKMFEFNLPEPDIPR
;
A
#
# COMPACT_ATOMS: atom_id res chain seq x y z
N MET A 1 -16.48 3.23 -7.08
CA MET A 1 -15.12 2.65 -7.08
C MET A 1 -14.28 3.55 -6.18
N GLU A 2 -13.66 3.02 -5.12
CA GLU A 2 -12.93 3.83 -4.14
C GLU A 2 -11.50 3.33 -4.04
N ARG A 3 -10.54 4.23 -4.19
CA ARG A 3 -9.11 3.93 -4.07
C ARG A 3 -8.63 4.29 -2.67
N LYS A 4 -7.72 3.47 -2.15
CA LYS A 4 -7.13 3.61 -0.81
C LYS A 4 -5.63 3.75 -0.90
N LEU A 5 -5.02 4.18 0.20
CA LEU A 5 -3.57 4.16 0.37
C LEU A 5 -3.15 2.93 1.18
N ARG A 6 -2.01 2.34 0.85
CA ARG A 6 -1.39 1.29 1.66
C ARG A 6 0.03 1.68 1.98
N TYR A 7 0.37 1.67 3.25
CA TYR A 7 1.73 1.90 3.71
C TYR A 7 2.37 0.59 4.12
N TYR A 8 3.44 0.20 3.42
CA TYR A 8 4.27 -0.94 3.79
C TYR A 8 5.32 -0.49 4.79
N SER A 9 5.00 -0.63 6.07
CA SER A 9 5.77 -0.07 7.17
C SER A 9 6.82 -1.04 7.73
N PRO A 10 7.86 -0.54 8.40
CA PRO A 10 8.22 0.87 8.56
C PRO A 10 9.25 1.34 7.52
N ILE A 11 9.28 2.63 7.17
CA ILE A 11 10.52 3.24 6.65
C ILE A 11 11.58 3.24 7.77
N TYR A 12 12.87 3.13 7.43
CA TYR A 12 13.97 2.99 8.40
C TYR A 12 14.11 4.18 9.38
N ASP A 13 13.79 5.37 8.90
CA ASP A 13 13.91 6.64 9.62
C ASP A 13 12.63 6.88 10.45
N GLU A 14 12.76 6.92 11.78
CA GLU A 14 11.64 7.02 12.73
C GLU A 14 10.85 8.33 12.57
N GLU A 15 11.55 9.43 12.32
CA GLU A 15 10.91 10.74 12.11
C GLU A 15 10.09 10.72 10.83
N LYS A 16 10.67 10.22 9.73
CA LYS A 16 9.93 10.08 8.46
C LYS A 16 8.78 9.10 8.57
N HIS A 17 8.93 8.04 9.35
CA HIS A 17 7.85 7.09 9.61
C HIS A 17 6.67 7.78 10.28
N SER A 18 6.94 8.55 11.32
CA SER A 18 5.92 9.31 12.06
C SER A 18 5.24 10.33 11.14
N GLN A 19 6.00 11.07 10.33
CA GLN A 19 5.46 11.99 9.34
C GLN A 19 4.57 11.31 8.28
N ILE A 20 4.91 10.09 7.84
CA ILE A 20 4.06 9.32 6.92
C ILE A 20 2.72 9.01 7.59
N LEU A 21 2.73 8.51 8.82
CA LEU A 21 1.50 8.18 9.55
C LEU A 21 0.63 9.40 9.80
N GLU A 22 1.24 10.52 10.24
CA GLU A 22 0.52 11.79 10.41
C GLU A 22 -0.14 12.23 9.10
N LEU A 23 0.61 12.25 7.99
CA LEU A 23 0.07 12.64 6.68
C LEU A 23 -1.08 11.72 6.24
N LEU A 24 -0.98 10.41 6.47
CA LEU A 24 -2.04 9.45 6.15
C LEU A 24 -3.33 9.75 6.95
N GLU A 25 -3.21 10.01 8.26
CA GLU A 25 -4.36 10.39 9.09
C GLU A 25 -4.95 11.74 8.66
N PHE A 26 -4.12 12.73 8.36
CA PHE A 26 -4.60 14.02 7.84
C PHE A 26 -5.34 13.84 6.51
N ILE A 27 -4.80 13.06 5.58
CA ILE A 27 -5.43 12.76 4.29
C ILE A 27 -6.77 12.05 4.48
N LYS A 28 -6.85 11.10 5.41
CA LYS A 28 -8.10 10.42 5.77
C LYS A 28 -9.14 11.42 6.28
N SER A 29 -8.77 12.25 7.25
CA SER A 29 -9.69 13.24 7.84
C SER A 29 -10.18 14.29 6.83
N LEU A 30 -9.30 14.78 5.95
CA LEU A 30 -9.57 15.90 5.06
C LEU A 30 -10.28 15.46 3.78
N HIS A 31 -9.84 14.34 3.19
CA HIS A 31 -10.30 13.89 1.88
C HIS A 31 -11.15 12.63 1.93
N GLY A 32 -11.32 11.99 3.11
CA GLY A 32 -12.01 10.71 3.23
C GLY A 32 -11.34 9.62 2.40
N ILE A 33 -10.01 9.64 2.30
CA ILE A 33 -9.21 8.61 1.64
C ILE A 33 -8.76 7.64 2.72
N GLU A 34 -9.35 6.45 2.74
CA GLU A 34 -8.93 5.40 3.66
C GLU A 34 -7.50 4.93 3.38
N TYR A 35 -6.83 4.50 4.43
CA TYR A 35 -5.53 3.87 4.32
C TYR A 35 -5.41 2.66 5.23
N GLU A 36 -4.45 1.80 4.91
CA GLU A 36 -4.03 0.70 5.77
C GLU A 36 -2.51 0.69 5.94
N GLU A 37 -2.06 0.14 7.06
CA GLU A 37 -0.66 -0.10 7.34
C GLU A 37 -0.41 -1.61 7.32
N ILE A 38 0.57 -2.05 6.52
CA ILE A 38 1.07 -3.43 6.52
C ILE A 38 2.50 -3.43 7.06
N PRO A 39 2.70 -3.87 8.32
CA PRO A 39 4.03 -4.10 8.87
C PRO A 39 4.74 -5.22 8.11
N VAL A 40 5.91 -4.93 7.54
CA VAL A 40 6.73 -5.89 6.79
C VAL A 40 8.09 -6.20 7.43
N LYS A 41 8.50 -5.40 8.43
CA LYS A 41 9.79 -5.55 9.11
C LYS A 41 9.73 -4.96 10.52
N LYS A 42 10.60 -5.46 11.41
CA LYS A 42 10.90 -4.83 12.71
C LYS A 42 12.16 -3.97 12.65
N THR A 43 12.21 -2.95 13.48
CA THR A 43 13.42 -2.17 13.79
C THR A 43 13.51 -2.00 15.30
N ASP A 44 14.58 -1.39 15.81
CA ASP A 44 14.76 -1.19 17.25
C ASP A 44 13.62 -0.36 17.86
N TRP A 45 13.13 0.65 17.13
CA TRP A 45 12.04 1.54 17.55
C TRP A 45 10.66 1.08 17.05
N TYR A 46 10.58 0.25 16.00
CA TYR A 46 9.32 -0.26 15.45
C TYR A 46 9.12 -1.75 15.74
N GLN A 47 8.30 -2.05 16.74
CA GLN A 47 8.11 -3.41 17.27
C GLN A 47 6.81 -4.10 16.81
N LYS A 48 6.02 -3.52 15.90
CA LYS A 48 4.82 -4.20 15.39
C LYS A 48 5.22 -5.51 14.70
N GLU A 49 4.45 -6.57 14.94
CA GLU A 49 4.70 -7.87 14.31
C GLU A 49 4.50 -7.77 12.79
N PRO A 50 5.50 -8.18 11.97
CA PRO A 50 5.33 -8.25 10.53
C PRO A 50 4.19 -9.18 10.16
N VAL A 51 3.18 -8.65 9.48
CA VAL A 51 2.04 -9.44 8.97
C VAL A 51 2.42 -10.17 7.69
N MET A 52 3.38 -9.62 6.93
CA MET A 52 3.84 -10.17 5.67
C MET A 52 5.33 -9.87 5.45
N SER A 53 6.10 -10.83 4.95
CA SER A 53 7.50 -10.55 4.58
C SER A 53 7.60 -9.67 3.32
N GLU A 54 8.68 -8.91 3.16
CA GLU A 54 8.90 -8.09 1.96
C GLU A 54 8.88 -8.94 0.67
N TRP A 55 9.39 -10.18 0.73
CA TRP A 55 9.34 -11.12 -0.38
C TRP A 55 7.90 -11.50 -0.74
N LEU A 56 7.07 -11.78 0.26
CA LEU A 56 5.68 -12.17 0.05
C LEU A 56 4.86 -10.98 -0.50
N VAL A 57 5.09 -9.75 0.00
CA VAL A 57 4.49 -8.55 -0.59
C VAL A 57 4.88 -8.39 -2.06
N TYR A 58 6.14 -8.62 -2.39
CA TYR A 58 6.58 -8.51 -3.78
C TYR A 58 5.88 -9.53 -4.68
N GLU A 59 5.82 -10.80 -4.27
CA GLU A 59 5.24 -11.88 -5.08
C GLU A 59 3.71 -11.79 -5.17
N GLU A 60 3.02 -11.35 -4.12
CA GLU A 60 1.55 -11.31 -4.07
C GLU A 60 0.96 -9.96 -4.48
N HIS A 61 1.60 -8.83 -4.15
CA HIS A 61 1.02 -7.50 -4.39
C HIS A 61 1.67 -6.79 -5.59
N MET A 62 2.99 -6.91 -5.76
CA MET A 62 3.73 -6.14 -6.77
C MET A 62 3.81 -6.86 -8.11
N LYS A 63 4.25 -8.11 -8.11
CA LYS A 63 4.51 -8.90 -9.31
C LYS A 63 3.24 -9.15 -10.15
N PRO A 64 2.06 -9.45 -9.57
CA PRO A 64 0.86 -9.64 -10.36
C PRO A 64 0.46 -8.37 -11.11
N MET A 65 0.70 -7.20 -10.50
CA MET A 65 0.37 -5.88 -11.05
C MET A 65 1.53 -5.22 -11.79
N ALA A 66 2.57 -5.98 -12.17
CA ALA A 66 3.80 -5.42 -12.71
C ALA A 66 3.60 -4.56 -13.96
N LYS A 67 2.68 -4.94 -14.85
CA LYS A 67 2.34 -4.14 -16.04
C LYS A 67 1.71 -2.80 -15.67
N THR A 68 0.75 -2.82 -14.74
CA THR A 68 0.03 -1.62 -14.26
C THR A 68 0.98 -0.67 -13.54
N ILE A 69 1.78 -1.21 -12.60
CA ILE A 69 2.79 -0.44 -11.87
C ILE A 69 3.81 0.16 -12.83
N ALA A 70 4.31 -0.60 -13.80
CA ALA A 70 5.27 -0.09 -14.78
C ALA A 70 4.71 1.07 -15.61
N LYS A 71 3.42 1.02 -15.95
CA LYS A 71 2.77 2.08 -16.71
C LYS A 71 2.56 3.35 -15.87
N ASN A 72 2.17 3.19 -14.61
CA ASN A 72 1.89 4.32 -13.72
C ASN A 72 3.15 4.95 -13.10
N CYS A 73 4.21 4.15 -12.89
CA CYS A 73 5.45 4.59 -12.25
C CYS A 73 6.57 4.87 -13.27
N GLY A 74 6.42 4.44 -14.52
CA GLY A 74 7.49 4.50 -15.53
C GLY A 74 8.61 3.46 -15.35
N GLU A 75 8.58 2.67 -14.27
CA GLU A 75 9.58 1.63 -13.96
C GLU A 75 8.92 0.32 -13.50
N SER A 76 9.53 -0.81 -13.85
CA SER A 76 9.01 -2.12 -13.42
C SER A 76 9.21 -2.33 -11.90
N PRO A 77 8.33 -3.10 -11.22
CA PRO A 77 8.52 -3.40 -9.81
C PRO A 77 9.86 -4.05 -9.50
N ALA A 78 10.42 -4.85 -10.43
CA ALA A 78 11.74 -5.42 -10.27
C ALA A 78 12.82 -4.33 -10.14
N ARG A 79 12.75 -3.27 -10.95
CA ARG A 79 13.70 -2.15 -10.87
C ARG A 79 13.49 -1.27 -9.63
N ILE A 80 12.24 -1.10 -9.21
CA ILE A 80 11.89 -0.33 -8.01
C ILE A 80 12.32 -1.04 -6.72
N PHE A 81 12.13 -2.37 -6.64
CA PHE A 81 12.23 -3.08 -5.35
C PHE A 81 13.38 -4.08 -5.24
N LYS A 82 13.93 -4.59 -6.36
CA LYS A 82 15.04 -5.54 -6.31
C LYS A 82 16.39 -4.82 -6.40
N THR A 83 17.28 -5.13 -5.47
CA THR A 83 18.68 -4.70 -5.55
C THR A 83 19.42 -5.48 -6.63
N ARG A 84 20.62 -5.01 -7.00
CA ARG A 84 21.52 -5.74 -7.91
C ARG A 84 21.90 -7.14 -7.41
N SER A 85 21.93 -7.33 -6.08
CA SER A 85 22.21 -8.61 -5.43
C SER A 85 20.99 -9.52 -5.31
N GLY A 86 19.82 -9.10 -5.81
CA GLY A 86 18.58 -9.87 -5.78
C GLY A 86 17.74 -9.72 -4.50
N ASN A 87 18.15 -8.86 -3.57
CA ASN A 87 17.37 -8.59 -2.35
C ASN A 87 16.14 -7.76 -2.68
N ILE A 88 15.01 -8.08 -2.06
CA ILE A 88 13.78 -7.32 -2.17
C ILE A 88 13.73 -6.33 -1.01
N SER A 89 13.37 -5.09 -1.30
CA SER A 89 13.08 -4.07 -0.29
C SER A 89 11.76 -3.42 -0.62
N ILE A 90 10.82 -3.45 0.31
CA ILE A 90 9.45 -2.92 0.17
C ILE A 90 9.15 -1.92 1.29
N ALA A 91 9.72 -2.12 2.47
CA ALA A 91 9.62 -1.22 3.61
C ALA A 91 9.79 0.25 3.23
N GLY A 92 8.90 1.11 3.76
CA GLY A 92 8.86 2.54 3.47
C GLY A 92 8.12 2.92 2.20
N THR A 93 7.39 2.00 1.56
CA THR A 93 6.63 2.28 0.34
C THR A 93 5.20 2.68 0.67
N VAL A 94 4.71 3.74 0.04
CA VAL A 94 3.28 4.09 0.02
C VAL A 94 2.72 3.70 -1.34
N ALA A 95 1.61 2.97 -1.37
CA ALA A 95 0.97 2.48 -2.57
C ALA A 95 -0.46 3.01 -2.71
N VAL A 96 -0.95 3.07 -3.95
CA VAL A 96 -2.36 3.29 -4.25
C VAL A 96 -2.97 1.94 -4.60
N ILE A 97 -4.12 1.67 -3.99
CA ILE A 97 -4.85 0.42 -4.11
C ILE A 97 -6.21 0.66 -4.72
N ASP A 98 -6.58 -0.19 -5.68
CA ASP A 98 -7.90 -0.17 -6.29
C ASP A 98 -8.96 -0.89 -5.46
N GLU A 99 -10.21 -0.85 -5.91
CA GLU A 99 -11.32 -1.49 -5.20
C GLU A 99 -11.20 -3.02 -5.08
N PHE A 100 -10.27 -3.68 -5.78
CA PHE A 100 -10.03 -5.12 -5.73
C PHE A 100 -8.80 -5.48 -4.89
N ASP A 101 -8.32 -4.55 -4.07
CA ASP A 101 -7.12 -4.71 -3.24
C ASP A 101 -5.82 -4.89 -4.05
N ARG A 102 -5.77 -4.33 -5.27
CA ARG A 102 -4.60 -4.45 -6.15
C ARG A 102 -3.78 -3.17 -6.13
N VAL A 103 -2.45 -3.33 -6.01
CA VAL A 103 -1.51 -2.22 -6.07
C VAL A 103 -1.40 -1.71 -7.51
N VAL A 104 -1.90 -0.50 -7.76
CA VAL A 104 -1.86 0.13 -9.09
C VAL A 104 -0.71 1.13 -9.24
N TYR A 105 -0.23 1.70 -8.14
CA TYR A 105 0.89 2.65 -8.11
C TYR A 105 1.67 2.50 -6.81
N VAL A 106 2.97 2.80 -6.85
CA VAL A 106 3.87 2.78 -5.70
C VAL A 106 4.75 4.02 -5.69
N SER A 107 4.94 4.61 -4.52
CA SER A 107 5.92 5.67 -4.28
C SER A 107 6.92 5.21 -3.22
N LYS A 108 8.16 4.98 -3.66
CA LYS A 108 9.28 4.57 -2.80
C LYS A 108 10.45 5.54 -2.87
N TYR A 109 10.95 5.84 -4.07
CA TYR A 109 12.16 6.65 -4.27
C TYR A 109 11.91 7.97 -5.00
N ASN A 110 11.06 7.97 -6.03
CA ASN A 110 10.76 9.18 -6.80
C ASN A 110 9.25 9.21 -7.12
N PRO A 111 8.48 10.18 -6.60
CA PRO A 111 8.90 11.30 -5.74
C PRO A 111 9.26 10.89 -4.30
N GLY A 112 9.02 9.63 -3.91
CA GLY A 112 9.20 9.17 -2.53
C GLY A 112 7.91 9.31 -1.71
N PRO A 113 7.77 8.58 -0.59
CA PRO A 113 6.50 8.45 0.11
C PRO A 113 5.96 9.78 0.64
N LEU A 114 6.82 10.60 1.27
CA LEU A 114 6.40 11.88 1.85
C LEU A 114 5.96 12.89 0.78
N ASP A 115 6.72 13.02 -0.31
CA ASP A 115 6.39 13.98 -1.38
C ASP A 115 5.15 13.54 -2.15
N PHE A 116 4.94 12.23 -2.32
CA PHE A 116 3.69 11.70 -2.83
C PHE A 116 2.51 12.02 -1.90
N LEU A 117 2.64 11.77 -0.59
CA LEU A 117 1.56 12.06 0.37
C LEU A 117 1.25 13.56 0.43
N LYS A 118 2.24 14.45 0.34
CA LYS A 118 2.01 15.90 0.25
C LYS A 118 1.22 16.27 -1.02
N GLN A 119 1.47 15.61 -2.15
CA GLN A 119 0.68 15.81 -3.37
C GLN A 119 -0.76 15.31 -3.18
N VAL A 120 -0.95 14.14 -2.56
CA VAL A 120 -2.28 13.61 -2.24
C VAL A 120 -3.02 14.57 -1.30
N LEU A 121 -2.35 15.11 -0.29
CA LEU A 121 -2.94 16.08 0.63
C LEU A 121 -3.41 17.36 -0.08
N ARG A 122 -2.70 17.80 -1.12
CA ARG A 122 -3.07 18.99 -1.91
C ARG A 122 -4.20 18.71 -2.90
N GLU A 123 -4.20 17.54 -3.54
CA GLU A 123 -5.06 17.26 -4.70
C GLU A 123 -6.23 16.31 -4.40
N GLY A 124 -6.21 15.66 -3.23
CA GLY A 124 -7.24 14.75 -2.75
C GLY A 124 -7.47 13.56 -3.67
N LYS A 125 -8.74 13.09 -3.73
CA LYS A 125 -9.12 11.88 -4.47
C LYS A 125 -8.76 11.96 -5.96
N ARG A 126 -8.76 13.17 -6.55
CA ARG A 126 -8.47 13.37 -7.98
C ARG A 126 -7.10 12.81 -8.37
N LEU A 127 -6.07 13.01 -7.53
CA LEU A 127 -4.74 12.50 -7.81
C LEU A 127 -4.73 10.98 -7.91
N LEU A 128 -5.46 10.30 -7.00
CA LEU A 128 -5.54 8.86 -7.01
C LEU A 128 -6.16 8.33 -8.30
N TRP A 129 -7.09 9.05 -8.93
CA TRP A 129 -7.74 8.67 -10.19
C TRP A 129 -6.87 8.78 -11.43
N ASN A 130 -5.75 9.50 -11.36
CA ASN A 130 -4.84 9.66 -12.50
C ASN A 130 -4.07 8.36 -12.82
N PHE A 131 -4.00 7.41 -11.89
CA PHE A 131 -3.34 6.14 -12.13
C PHE A 131 -4.24 5.19 -12.92
N GLU A 132 -3.71 4.50 -13.92
CA GLU A 132 -4.47 3.49 -14.65
C GLU A 132 -4.85 2.33 -13.75
N ALA A 133 -6.11 1.92 -13.84
CA ALA A 133 -6.59 0.70 -13.19
C ALA A 133 -6.02 -0.54 -13.91
N ALA A 134 -5.90 -1.65 -13.18
CA ALA A 134 -5.57 -2.92 -13.81
C ALA A 134 -6.73 -3.35 -14.72
N LYS A 135 -6.41 -3.61 -15.99
CA LYS A 135 -7.39 -3.92 -17.06
C LYS A 135 -7.92 -5.36 -17.00
N ASP A 136 -7.17 -6.26 -16.38
CA ASP A 136 -7.54 -7.66 -16.29
C ASP A 136 -8.53 -7.83 -15.13
N GLU A 137 -9.61 -8.58 -15.35
CA GLU A 137 -10.42 -9.09 -14.24
C GLU A 137 -9.53 -9.95 -13.33
N PRO A 138 -9.68 -9.85 -11.99
CA PRO A 138 -8.86 -10.64 -11.10
C PRO A 138 -9.04 -12.13 -11.42
N LYS A 139 -7.92 -12.84 -11.66
CA LYS A 139 -7.96 -14.30 -11.97
C LYS A 139 -8.65 -15.13 -10.88
N ASP A 140 -8.83 -14.56 -9.70
CA ASP A 140 -9.34 -15.22 -8.50
C ASP A 140 -10.40 -14.34 -7.81
N VAL A 141 -11.39 -13.87 -8.59
CA VAL A 141 -12.49 -13.01 -8.11
C VAL A 141 -13.16 -13.61 -6.86
N HIS A 142 -13.26 -14.94 -6.79
CA HIS A 142 -13.82 -15.66 -5.65
C HIS A 142 -13.02 -15.47 -4.37
N LYS A 143 -11.68 -15.51 -4.42
CA LYS A 143 -10.83 -15.31 -3.23
C LYS A 143 -10.92 -13.87 -2.70
N ILE A 144 -11.04 -12.89 -3.60
CA ILE A 144 -11.22 -11.48 -3.25
C ILE A 144 -12.61 -11.24 -2.66
N LEU A 145 -13.66 -11.81 -3.26
CA LEU A 145 -15.02 -11.76 -2.72
C LEU A 145 -15.10 -12.42 -1.35
N LEU A 146 -14.46 -13.57 -1.16
CA LEU A 146 -14.40 -14.25 0.14
C LEU A 146 -13.71 -13.38 1.19
N ARG A 147 -12.54 -12.78 0.90
CA ARG A 147 -11.88 -11.85 1.84
C ARG A 147 -12.79 -10.69 2.24
N LYS A 148 -13.45 -10.05 1.28
CA LYS A 148 -14.39 -8.97 1.55
C LYS A 148 -15.59 -9.44 2.38
N MET A 149 -16.14 -10.61 2.08
CA MET A 149 -17.24 -11.18 2.87
C MET A 149 -16.83 -11.47 4.32
N PHE A 150 -15.58 -11.90 4.56
CA PHE A 150 -15.07 -12.09 5.91
C PHE A 150 -14.81 -10.77 6.65
N GLU A 151 -14.35 -9.73 5.97
CA GLU A 151 -14.18 -8.39 6.57
C GLU A 151 -15.51 -7.74 6.98
N PHE A 152 -16.62 -8.02 6.27
CA PHE A 152 -17.95 -7.49 6.58
C PHE A 152 -18.79 -8.38 7.52
N ASN A 153 -18.42 -9.64 7.75
CA ASN A 153 -19.20 -10.61 8.55
C ASN A 153 -18.49 -11.10 9.82
N LEU A 154 -17.55 -10.34 10.40
CA LEU A 154 -17.11 -10.64 11.76
C LEU A 154 -18.23 -10.23 12.74
N PRO A 155 -18.87 -11.18 13.46
CA PRO A 155 -19.71 -10.79 14.59
C PRO A 155 -18.84 -10.05 15.61
N GLU A 156 -19.37 -8.97 16.19
CA GLU A 156 -18.72 -8.28 17.30
C GLU A 156 -18.33 -9.33 18.36
N PRO A 157 -17.08 -9.29 18.89
CA PRO A 157 -16.70 -10.23 19.93
C PRO A 157 -17.62 -10.00 21.12
N ASP A 158 -18.40 -11.02 21.49
CA ASP A 158 -19.20 -11.02 22.71
C ASP A 158 -18.27 -10.71 23.89
N ILE A 159 -18.40 -9.50 24.43
CA ILE A 159 -17.70 -9.08 25.65
C ILE A 159 -18.29 -9.93 26.79
N PRO A 160 -17.51 -10.80 27.46
CA PRO A 160 -18.02 -11.53 28.60
C PRO A 160 -18.34 -10.53 29.71
N ARG A 161 -19.61 -10.47 30.14
CA ARG A 161 -20.04 -9.78 31.37
C ARG A 161 -19.84 -10.69 32.57
#